data_AF-A0A2V9DIB2-F1
#
_entry.id   AF-A0A2V9DIB2-F1
#
_cell.length_a   1.000
_cell.length_b   1.000
_cell.length_c   1.000
_cell.angle_alpha   90.00
_cell.angle_beta   90.00
_cell.angle_gamma   90.00
#
_symmetry.space_group_name_H-M   'P 1'
#
loop_
_entity.id
_entity.type
_entity.pdbx_description
1 polymer ?
#
loop_
_entity_poly.entity_id
_entity_poly.type
_entity_poly.pdbx_seq_one_letter_code
_entity_poly.pdbx_strand_id
1 'polypeptide(L)'
;MSLDPEERIELLAVLAADADELIAERAAGALLSQPESAFPAALARTDAAPQLFEFCAKYLIDRPGMAGALANNPNCPPELLAATVPHMTTAVLQGLMADLDRLSSTPALAAALATSPFLTAEQRLQLQELLQEESDPAALEEAVAAAEPDLVKRQSLLQRLAHMRVPERVQLALKGNREERMTLIRDPCKVVQRAVLQSPRITDREVEAFAAMANLNDEVLRLIAMSRKFMKNYTVMRNLMNNPKSPLDITLHLLPSLNEHDLKLLTTNKNIPETLRTSANRLQFQRKKVREQ
;
A
#
# COMPACT_ATOMS: atom_id res chain seq x y z
N MET A 1 -25.18 -35.06 -15.37
CA MET A 1 -24.20 -34.20 -16.09
C MET A 1 -22.85 -34.87 -15.96
N SER A 2 -22.22 -35.27 -17.07
CA SER A 2 -20.82 -35.68 -17.04
C SER A 2 -19.98 -34.41 -16.95
N LEU A 3 -19.21 -34.26 -15.89
CA LEU A 3 -18.19 -33.20 -15.80
C LEU A 3 -17.17 -33.41 -16.91
N ASP A 4 -16.74 -32.30 -17.51
CA ASP A 4 -15.66 -32.32 -18.48
C ASP A 4 -14.36 -32.84 -17.82
N PRO A 5 -13.46 -33.48 -18.58
CA PRO A 5 -12.26 -34.10 -18.01
C PRO A 5 -11.38 -33.13 -17.21
N GLU A 6 -11.31 -31.87 -17.63
CA GLU A 6 -10.54 -30.81 -16.97
C GLU A 6 -11.15 -30.39 -15.63
N GLU A 7 -12.46 -30.12 -15.61
CA GLU A 7 -13.20 -29.74 -14.39
C GLU A 7 -13.19 -30.88 -13.36
N ARG A 8 -13.25 -32.12 -13.85
CA ARG A 8 -13.14 -33.31 -13.00
C ARG A 8 -11.76 -33.42 -12.35
N ILE A 9 -10.68 -33.18 -13.09
CA ILE A 9 -9.30 -33.20 -12.57
C ILE A 9 -9.13 -32.15 -11.48
N GLU A 10 -9.64 -30.95 -11.70
CA GLU A 10 -9.56 -29.86 -10.74
C GLU A 10 -10.33 -30.16 -9.45
N LEU A 11 -11.58 -30.62 -9.56
CA LEU A 11 -12.39 -31.01 -8.40
C LEU A 11 -11.74 -32.16 -7.61
N LEU A 12 -11.17 -33.15 -8.30
CA LEU A 12 -10.44 -34.24 -7.66
C LEU A 12 -9.16 -33.75 -6.98
N ALA A 13 -8.47 -32.74 -7.52
CA ALA A 13 -7.30 -32.15 -6.89
C ALA A 13 -7.66 -31.37 -5.61
N VAL A 14 -8.78 -30.65 -5.62
CA VAL A 14 -9.29 -29.99 -4.40
C VAL A 14 -9.67 -31.03 -3.34
N LEU A 15 -10.38 -32.10 -3.74
CA LEU A 15 -10.75 -33.20 -2.83
C LEU A 15 -9.54 -34.01 -2.33
N ALA A 16 -8.46 -34.08 -3.11
CA ALA A 16 -7.21 -34.72 -2.70
C ALA A 16 -6.48 -33.95 -1.58
N ALA A 17 -6.87 -32.70 -1.32
CA ALA A 17 -6.37 -31.87 -0.23
C ALA A 17 -7.39 -31.71 0.92
N ASP A 18 -8.44 -32.54 0.96
CA ASP A 18 -9.46 -32.50 2.00
C ASP A 18 -8.88 -32.84 3.38
N ALA A 19 -9.52 -32.33 4.44
CA ALA A 19 -9.13 -32.61 5.82
C ALA A 19 -9.44 -34.06 6.25
N ASP A 20 -10.42 -34.70 5.61
CA ASP A 20 -10.71 -36.12 5.80
C ASP A 20 -9.76 -36.98 4.96
N GLU A 21 -8.89 -37.73 5.65
CA GLU A 21 -7.85 -38.58 5.07
C GLU A 21 -8.43 -39.63 4.11
N LEU A 22 -9.62 -40.19 4.39
CA LEU A 22 -10.26 -41.18 3.52
C LEU A 22 -10.77 -40.57 2.21
N ILE A 23 -11.20 -39.30 2.25
CA ILE A 23 -11.63 -38.57 1.06
C ILE A 23 -10.40 -38.20 0.24
N ALA A 24 -9.37 -37.65 0.89
CA ALA A 24 -8.12 -37.26 0.26
C ALA A 24 -7.44 -38.44 -0.47
N GLU A 25 -7.29 -39.60 0.18
CA GLU A 25 -6.69 -40.78 -0.43
C GLU A 25 -7.48 -41.30 -1.63
N ARG A 26 -8.82 -41.38 -1.52
CA ARG A 26 -9.66 -41.85 -2.62
C ARG A 26 -9.65 -40.88 -3.80
N ALA A 27 -9.69 -39.59 -3.53
CA ALA A 27 -9.62 -38.55 -4.54
C ALA A 27 -8.26 -38.55 -5.24
N ALA A 28 -7.15 -38.67 -4.50
CA ALA A 28 -5.80 -38.79 -5.06
C ALA A 28 -5.66 -40.03 -5.95
N GLY A 29 -6.16 -41.19 -5.50
CA GLY A 29 -6.17 -42.42 -6.31
C GLY A 29 -7.00 -42.26 -7.59
N ALA A 30 -8.18 -41.66 -7.50
CA ALA A 30 -9.03 -41.37 -8.65
C ALA A 30 -8.39 -40.35 -9.61
N LEU A 31 -7.68 -39.37 -9.07
CA LEU A 31 -6.95 -38.36 -9.84
C LEU A 31 -5.81 -38.99 -10.64
N LEU A 32 -5.02 -39.87 -10.04
CA LEU A 32 -3.94 -40.59 -10.74
C LEU A 32 -4.45 -41.50 -11.87
N SER A 33 -5.71 -41.92 -11.82
CA SER A 33 -6.36 -42.71 -12.87
C SER A 33 -6.87 -41.89 -14.06
N GLN A 34 -6.87 -40.55 -13.97
CA GLN A 34 -7.30 -39.67 -15.05
C GLN A 34 -6.31 -39.67 -16.22
N PRO A 35 -6.77 -39.42 -17.46
CA PRO A 35 -5.89 -39.39 -18.62
C PRO A 35 -4.85 -38.27 -18.51
N GLU A 36 -3.57 -38.61 -18.74
CA GLU A 36 -2.45 -37.68 -18.58
C GLU A 36 -2.56 -36.44 -19.47
N SER A 37 -3.17 -36.57 -20.65
CA SER A 37 -3.39 -35.49 -21.60
C SER A 37 -4.33 -34.39 -21.11
N ALA A 38 -5.18 -34.69 -20.11
CA ALA A 38 -6.15 -33.73 -19.59
C ALA A 38 -5.55 -32.81 -18.50
N PHE A 39 -4.40 -33.18 -17.92
CA PHE A 39 -3.74 -32.35 -16.88
C PHE A 39 -3.14 -31.05 -17.45
N PRO A 40 -2.40 -31.04 -18.58
CA PRO A 40 -1.93 -29.79 -19.17
C PRO A 40 -3.06 -28.84 -19.54
N ALA A 41 -4.20 -29.37 -20.00
CA ALA A 41 -5.37 -28.57 -20.34
C ALA A 41 -6.02 -27.96 -19.09
N ALA A 42 -6.20 -28.75 -18.02
CA ALA A 42 -6.68 -28.24 -16.74
C ALA A 42 -5.74 -27.18 -16.14
N LEU A 43 -4.41 -27.41 -16.22
CA LEU A 43 -3.39 -26.45 -15.78
C LEU A 43 -3.30 -25.20 -16.67
N ALA A 44 -3.81 -25.21 -17.90
CA ALA A 44 -3.79 -24.02 -18.76
C ALA A 44 -4.93 -23.03 -18.41
N ARG A 45 -5.90 -23.46 -17.59
CA ARG A 45 -7.02 -22.62 -17.20
C ARG A 45 -6.59 -21.50 -16.27
N THR A 46 -7.16 -20.31 -16.48
CA THR A 46 -6.87 -19.12 -15.66
C THR A 46 -7.46 -19.23 -14.25
N ASP A 47 -8.48 -20.05 -14.06
CA ASP A 47 -9.18 -20.26 -12.78
C ASP A 47 -8.74 -21.53 -12.05
N ALA A 48 -7.68 -22.22 -12.52
CA ALA A 48 -7.22 -23.47 -11.95
C ALA A 48 -6.89 -23.36 -10.45
N ALA A 49 -7.42 -24.30 -9.67
CA ALA A 49 -7.21 -24.38 -8.24
C ALA A 49 -5.73 -24.57 -7.84
N PRO A 50 -5.21 -23.87 -6.81
CA PRO A 50 -3.84 -24.02 -6.29
C PRO A 50 -3.44 -25.48 -5.98
N GLN A 51 -4.38 -26.26 -5.46
CA GLN A 51 -4.19 -27.67 -5.09
C GLN A 51 -3.82 -28.53 -6.30
N LEU A 52 -4.28 -28.17 -7.51
CA LEU A 52 -3.92 -28.86 -8.74
C LEU A 52 -2.44 -28.67 -9.08
N PHE A 53 -1.90 -27.46 -8.89
CA PHE A 53 -0.48 -27.19 -9.13
C PHE A 53 0.40 -27.97 -8.16
N GLU A 54 0.05 -27.99 -6.87
CA GLU A 54 0.76 -28.76 -5.84
C GLU A 54 0.75 -30.26 -6.14
N PHE A 55 -0.42 -30.80 -6.49
CA PHE A 55 -0.56 -32.22 -6.81
C PHE A 55 0.28 -32.60 -8.04
N CYS A 56 0.20 -31.82 -9.11
CA CYS A 56 0.97 -32.07 -10.33
C CYS A 56 2.47 -31.95 -10.09
N ALA A 57 2.92 -30.94 -9.33
CA ALA A 57 4.33 -30.77 -8.98
C ALA A 57 4.86 -31.91 -8.09
N LYS A 58 4.04 -32.46 -7.20
CA LYS A 58 4.44 -33.52 -6.27
C LYS A 58 4.43 -34.92 -6.88
N TYR A 59 3.44 -35.24 -7.69
CA TYR A 59 3.21 -36.62 -8.15
C TYR A 59 3.42 -36.82 -9.66
N LEU A 60 3.34 -35.76 -10.45
CA LEU A 60 3.28 -35.86 -11.91
C LEU A 60 4.40 -35.11 -12.64
N ILE A 61 5.35 -34.53 -11.91
CA ILE A 61 6.38 -33.64 -12.49
C ILE A 61 7.27 -34.33 -13.53
N ASP A 62 7.53 -35.62 -13.35
CA ASP A 62 8.32 -36.45 -14.26
C ASP A 62 7.59 -36.78 -15.57
N ARG A 63 6.28 -36.52 -15.65
CA ARG A 63 5.51 -36.80 -16.86
C ARG A 63 5.81 -35.78 -17.96
N PRO A 64 5.89 -36.22 -19.22
CA PRO A 64 6.24 -35.34 -20.34
C PRO A 64 5.22 -34.21 -20.48
N GLY A 65 5.70 -32.97 -20.58
CA GLY A 65 4.87 -31.78 -20.75
C GLY A 65 4.29 -31.18 -19.45
N MET A 66 4.40 -31.86 -18.31
CA MET A 66 3.86 -31.37 -17.03
C MET A 66 4.62 -30.15 -16.50
N ALA A 67 5.96 -30.22 -16.46
CA ALA A 67 6.80 -29.09 -16.04
C ALA A 67 6.57 -27.86 -16.93
N GLY A 68 6.38 -28.05 -18.24
CA GLY A 68 6.05 -26.97 -19.18
C GLY A 68 4.66 -26.37 -18.95
N ALA A 69 3.65 -27.20 -18.67
CA ALA A 69 2.30 -26.73 -18.36
C ALA A 69 2.26 -25.91 -17.06
N LEU A 70 2.96 -26.36 -16.03
CA LEU A 70 3.13 -25.62 -14.77
C LEU A 70 3.86 -24.29 -15.00
N ALA A 71 4.94 -24.31 -15.80
CA ALA A 71 5.71 -23.12 -16.13
C ALA A 71 4.91 -22.08 -16.91
N ASN A 72 4.07 -22.50 -17.85
CA ASN A 72 3.37 -21.58 -18.74
C ASN A 72 2.17 -20.86 -18.08
N ASN A 73 1.63 -21.39 -16.98
CA ASN A 73 0.54 -20.71 -16.28
C ASN A 73 1.08 -19.61 -15.34
N PRO A 74 0.64 -18.35 -15.47
CA PRO A 74 1.09 -17.24 -14.60
C PRO A 74 0.63 -17.39 -13.14
N ASN A 75 -0.44 -18.14 -12.86
CA ASN A 75 -0.96 -18.37 -11.51
C ASN A 75 -0.25 -19.51 -10.76
N CYS A 76 0.70 -20.19 -11.41
CA CYS A 76 1.47 -21.25 -10.76
C CYS A 76 2.32 -20.66 -9.62
N PRO A 77 2.22 -21.18 -8.38
CA PRO A 77 2.97 -20.68 -7.24
C PRO A 77 4.49 -20.66 -7.49
N PRO A 78 5.19 -19.58 -7.10
CA PRO A 78 6.61 -19.40 -7.42
C PRO A 78 7.52 -20.44 -6.75
N GLU A 79 7.13 -20.93 -5.58
CA GLU A 79 7.84 -22.00 -4.86
C GLU A 79 7.86 -23.31 -5.66
N LEU A 80 6.75 -23.64 -6.31
CA LEU A 80 6.62 -24.84 -7.15
C LEU A 80 7.37 -24.67 -8.46
N LEU A 81 7.33 -23.49 -9.07
CA LEU A 81 8.01 -23.20 -10.33
C LEU A 81 9.51 -23.48 -10.25
N ALA A 82 10.18 -23.05 -9.17
CA ALA A 82 11.60 -23.32 -8.95
C ALA A 82 11.90 -24.84 -8.93
N ALA A 83 11.03 -25.64 -8.29
CA ALA A 83 11.17 -27.09 -8.22
C ALA A 83 10.95 -27.79 -9.57
N THR A 84 10.21 -27.17 -10.50
CA THR A 84 9.96 -27.74 -11.83
C THR A 84 11.12 -27.58 -12.82
N VAL A 85 12.06 -26.65 -12.57
CA VAL A 85 13.17 -26.30 -13.48
C VAL A 85 14.00 -27.49 -13.97
N PRO A 86 14.40 -28.47 -13.11
CA PRO A 86 15.20 -29.62 -13.56
C PRO A 86 14.49 -30.50 -14.61
N HIS A 87 13.17 -30.47 -14.66
CA HIS A 87 12.33 -31.29 -15.54
C HIS A 87 11.86 -30.53 -16.80
N MET A 88 12.28 -29.27 -16.99
CA MET A 88 11.88 -28.46 -18.13
C MET A 88 12.72 -28.77 -19.38
N THR A 89 12.09 -28.63 -20.54
CA THR A 89 12.79 -28.66 -21.83
C THR A 89 13.44 -27.32 -22.12
N THR A 90 14.46 -27.31 -22.98
CA THR A 90 15.14 -26.08 -23.42
C THR A 90 14.15 -25.04 -23.96
N ALA A 91 13.11 -25.45 -24.69
CA ALA A 91 12.10 -24.53 -25.24
C ALA A 91 11.33 -23.78 -24.15
N VAL A 92 10.95 -24.46 -23.07
CA VAL A 92 10.24 -23.85 -21.93
C VAL A 92 11.17 -22.90 -21.18
N LEU A 93 12.42 -23.29 -20.96
CA LEU A 93 13.43 -22.44 -20.30
C LEU A 93 13.68 -21.15 -21.10
N GLN A 94 13.77 -21.23 -22.42
CA GLN A 94 13.91 -20.06 -23.29
C GLN A 94 12.65 -19.17 -23.27
N GLY A 95 11.45 -19.76 -23.18
CA GLY A 95 10.21 -19.03 -22.99
C GLY A 95 10.18 -18.25 -21.68
N LEU A 96 10.60 -18.86 -20.57
CA LEU A 96 10.73 -18.17 -19.28
C LEU A 96 11.78 -17.05 -19.33
N MET A 97 12.88 -17.25 -20.05
CA MET A 97 13.91 -16.23 -20.22
C MET A 97 13.44 -15.00 -21.00
N ALA A 98 12.42 -15.13 -21.84
CA ALA A 98 11.80 -14.01 -22.54
C ALA A 98 10.87 -13.18 -21.64
N ASP A 99 10.41 -13.75 -20.52
CA ASP A 99 9.49 -13.11 -19.56
C ASP A 99 10.27 -12.54 -18.35
N LEU A 100 11.00 -11.46 -18.60
CA LEU A 100 11.83 -10.80 -17.58
C LEU A 100 11.02 -10.27 -16.39
N ASP A 101 9.77 -9.87 -16.60
CA ASP A 101 8.90 -9.38 -15.53
C ASP A 101 8.59 -10.48 -14.51
N ARG A 102 8.41 -11.72 -14.97
CA ARG A 102 8.18 -12.87 -14.09
C ARG A 102 9.43 -13.29 -13.33
N LEU A 103 10.60 -13.22 -13.98
CA LEU A 103 11.88 -13.56 -13.36
C LEU A 103 12.30 -12.56 -12.29
N SER A 104 12.10 -11.27 -12.54
CA SER A 104 12.35 -10.21 -11.55
C SER A 104 11.39 -10.31 -10.36
N SER A 105 10.14 -10.69 -10.58
CA SER A 105 9.17 -10.85 -9.48
C SER A 105 9.39 -12.11 -8.63
N THR A 106 10.22 -13.07 -9.09
CA THR A 106 10.39 -14.39 -8.45
C THR A 106 11.87 -14.82 -8.40
N PRO A 107 12.67 -14.32 -7.44
CA PRO A 107 14.11 -14.61 -7.38
C PRO A 107 14.46 -16.10 -7.21
N ALA A 108 13.60 -16.87 -6.53
CA ALA A 108 13.78 -18.31 -6.39
C ALA A 108 13.77 -19.04 -7.74
N LEU A 109 12.97 -18.57 -8.71
CA LEU A 109 12.93 -19.11 -10.07
C LEU A 109 14.20 -18.74 -10.83
N ALA A 110 14.63 -17.48 -10.78
CA ALA A 110 15.87 -17.02 -11.41
C ALA A 110 17.10 -17.78 -10.88
N ALA A 111 17.17 -18.01 -9.56
CA ALA A 111 18.23 -18.80 -8.93
C ALA A 111 18.22 -20.27 -9.39
N ALA A 112 17.04 -20.91 -9.44
CA ALA A 112 16.90 -22.27 -9.94
C ALA A 112 17.32 -22.37 -11.42
N LEU A 113 16.91 -21.42 -12.26
CA LEU A 113 17.28 -21.36 -13.67
C LEU A 113 18.79 -21.19 -13.87
N ALA A 114 19.46 -20.37 -13.06
CA ALA A 114 20.91 -20.16 -13.16
C ALA A 114 21.72 -21.45 -12.96
N THR A 115 21.19 -22.40 -12.18
CA THR A 115 21.81 -23.72 -11.98
C THR A 115 21.57 -24.72 -13.12
N SER A 116 20.69 -24.38 -14.07
CA SER A 116 20.34 -25.27 -15.18
C SER A 116 21.48 -25.39 -16.21
N PRO A 117 21.81 -26.61 -16.68
CA PRO A 117 22.86 -26.82 -17.68
C PRO A 117 22.45 -26.34 -19.09
N PHE A 118 21.17 -26.09 -19.33
CA PHE A 118 20.63 -25.80 -20.67
C PHE A 118 20.66 -24.32 -21.10
N LEU A 119 21.13 -23.42 -20.22
CA LEU A 119 21.26 -21.99 -20.53
C LEU A 119 22.61 -21.65 -21.18
N THR A 120 22.67 -20.57 -21.95
CA THR A 120 23.94 -20.04 -22.48
C THR A 120 24.73 -19.32 -21.39
N ALA A 121 26.02 -19.06 -21.63
CA ALA A 121 26.85 -18.30 -20.70
C ALA A 121 26.30 -16.87 -20.48
N GLU A 122 25.82 -16.22 -21.55
CA GLU A 122 25.19 -14.90 -21.49
C GLU A 122 23.90 -14.90 -20.67
N GLN A 123 23.04 -15.92 -20.85
CA GLN A 123 21.78 -16.04 -20.09
C GLN A 123 22.01 -16.28 -18.60
N ARG A 124 23.05 -17.04 -18.24
CA ARG A 124 23.44 -17.21 -16.84
C ARG A 124 23.98 -15.91 -16.25
N LEU A 125 24.75 -15.15 -17.02
CA LEU A 125 25.25 -13.84 -16.60
C LEU A 125 24.08 -12.88 -16.34
N GLN A 126 23.11 -12.80 -17.24
CA GLN A 126 21.90 -12.00 -17.08
C GLN A 126 21.09 -12.39 -15.83
N LEU A 127 20.92 -13.68 -15.56
CA LEU A 127 20.26 -14.15 -14.35
C LEU A 127 21.08 -13.83 -13.08
N GLN A 128 22.40 -13.92 -13.15
CA GLN A 128 23.28 -13.55 -12.04
C GLN A 128 23.23 -12.04 -11.76
N GLU A 129 23.18 -11.20 -12.79
CA GLU A 129 23.00 -9.75 -12.65
C GLU A 129 21.65 -9.41 -11.99
N LEU A 130 20.56 -10.03 -12.45
CA LEU A 130 19.23 -9.88 -11.83
C LEU A 130 19.22 -10.31 -10.36
N LEU A 131 19.92 -11.38 -10.02
CA LEU A 131 20.04 -11.85 -8.64
C LEU A 131 20.99 -10.97 -7.80
N GLN A 132 22.04 -10.39 -8.39
CA GLN A 132 23.00 -9.50 -7.71
C GLN A 132 22.39 -8.12 -7.40
N GLU A 133 21.56 -7.57 -8.29
CA GLU A 133 20.81 -6.34 -8.01
C GLU A 133 19.90 -6.48 -6.78
N GLU A 134 19.45 -7.69 -6.46
CA GLU A 134 18.65 -7.99 -5.26
C GLU A 134 19.47 -8.47 -4.04
N SER A 135 20.73 -8.91 -4.21
CA SER A 135 21.47 -9.67 -3.18
C SER A 135 22.54 -8.89 -2.40
N ASP A 136 22.86 -7.64 -2.73
CA ASP A 136 23.90 -6.88 -2.01
C ASP A 136 23.37 -5.65 -1.24
N PRO A 137 22.72 -5.83 -0.08
CA PRO A 137 22.45 -4.71 0.82
C PRO A 137 23.73 -4.12 1.45
N ALA A 138 24.84 -4.87 1.49
CA ALA A 138 26.08 -4.45 2.16
C ALA A 138 27.13 -3.82 1.22
N ALA A 139 27.28 -4.31 -0.02
CA ALA A 139 28.21 -3.70 -1.00
C ALA A 139 27.62 -2.43 -1.65
N LEU A 140 26.28 -2.35 -1.73
CA LEU A 140 25.56 -1.13 -2.11
C LEU A 140 25.76 -0.02 -1.06
N GLU A 141 25.91 -0.33 0.23
CA GLU A 141 26.13 0.68 1.28
C GLU A 141 27.52 1.37 1.17
N GLU A 142 28.56 0.63 0.79
CA GLU A 142 29.94 1.14 0.80
C GLU A 142 30.29 1.92 -0.49
N ALA A 143 29.75 1.52 -1.64
CA ALA A 143 29.92 2.25 -2.90
C ALA A 143 28.98 3.48 -3.03
N VAL A 144 27.77 3.42 -2.46
CA VAL A 144 26.83 4.56 -2.38
C VAL A 144 27.34 5.65 -1.44
N ALA A 145 28.20 5.31 -0.47
CA ALA A 145 28.80 6.28 0.43
C ALA A 145 29.86 7.19 -0.25
N ALA A 146 30.48 6.74 -1.34
CA ALA A 146 31.67 7.40 -1.90
C ALA A 146 31.45 8.16 -3.22
N ALA A 147 30.47 7.80 -4.07
CA ALA A 147 30.48 8.27 -5.47
C ALA A 147 29.27 9.11 -5.95
N GLU A 148 28.03 8.95 -5.49
CA GLU A 148 26.89 9.66 -6.13
C GLU A 148 25.79 10.12 -5.14
N PRO A 149 25.92 11.33 -4.55
CA PRO A 149 24.99 11.84 -3.55
C PRO A 149 23.64 12.40 -4.08
N ASP A 150 23.27 12.23 -5.37
CA ASP A 150 22.31 13.17 -6.02
C ASP A 150 21.11 12.62 -6.83
N LEU A 151 20.90 11.30 -6.97
CA LEU A 151 19.73 10.78 -7.73
C LEU A 151 18.60 10.21 -6.86
N VAL A 152 18.90 9.48 -5.76
CA VAL A 152 17.86 8.95 -4.85
C VAL A 152 17.23 10.05 -3.97
N LYS A 153 17.93 11.18 -3.79
CA LYS A 153 17.38 12.38 -3.12
C LYS A 153 16.39 13.19 -3.97
N ARG A 154 16.14 12.80 -5.23
CA ARG A 154 15.15 13.47 -6.10
C ARG A 154 13.86 12.68 -6.27
N GLN A 155 13.62 11.62 -5.50
CA GLN A 155 12.22 11.25 -5.29
C GLN A 155 11.57 12.40 -4.52
N SER A 156 10.60 13.05 -5.15
CA SER A 156 9.82 14.06 -4.45
C SER A 156 9.25 13.43 -3.17
N LEU A 157 9.17 14.18 -2.08
CA LEU A 157 8.59 13.71 -0.82
C LEU A 157 7.25 12.99 -1.07
N LEU A 158 6.46 13.50 -2.02
CA LEU A 158 5.21 12.91 -2.48
C LEU A 158 5.37 11.52 -3.11
N GLN A 159 6.38 11.32 -3.97
CA GLN A 159 6.68 10.02 -4.57
C GLN A 159 7.08 9.00 -3.49
N ARG A 160 7.91 9.39 -2.53
CA ARG A 160 8.28 8.52 -1.40
C ARG A 160 7.06 8.13 -0.56
N LEU A 161 6.18 9.08 -0.27
CA LEU A 161 4.94 8.81 0.47
C LEU A 161 3.98 7.88 -0.27
N ALA A 162 3.94 7.94 -1.61
CA ALA A 162 3.06 7.11 -2.43
C ALA A 162 3.41 5.62 -2.34
N HIS A 163 4.69 5.28 -2.17
CA HIS A 163 5.15 3.90 -2.03
C HIS A 163 5.06 3.37 -0.58
N MET A 164 4.79 4.25 0.40
CA MET A 164 4.75 3.87 1.82
C MET A 164 3.40 3.31 2.27
N ARG A 165 3.45 2.27 3.09
CA ARG A 165 2.26 1.71 3.74
C ARG A 165 1.74 2.65 4.83
N VAL A 166 0.46 2.51 5.21
CA VAL A 166 -0.17 3.35 6.25
C VAL A 166 0.63 3.37 7.57
N PRO A 167 1.12 2.23 8.11
CA PRO A 167 1.90 2.24 9.36
C PRO A 167 3.22 3.01 9.25
N GLU A 168 3.90 2.93 8.10
CA GLU A 168 5.14 3.68 7.83
C GLU A 168 4.85 5.18 7.78
N ARG A 169 3.78 5.59 7.12
CA ARG A 169 3.32 6.99 7.11
C ARG A 169 2.97 7.49 8.50
N VAL A 170 2.37 6.66 9.36
CA VAL A 170 2.12 7.00 10.77
C VAL A 170 3.43 7.18 11.54
N GLN A 171 4.42 6.30 11.36
CA GLN A 171 5.72 6.46 12.00
C GLN A 171 6.45 7.72 11.53
N LEU A 172 6.37 8.01 10.22
CA LEU A 172 6.93 9.21 9.62
C LEU A 172 6.21 10.47 10.12
N ALA A 173 4.90 10.44 10.32
CA ALA A 173 4.15 11.55 10.91
C ALA A 173 4.63 11.88 12.34
N LEU A 174 4.98 10.87 13.12
CA LEU A 174 5.44 11.04 14.50
C LEU A 174 6.90 11.51 14.58
N LYS A 175 7.80 10.88 13.81
CA LYS A 175 9.26 11.09 13.90
C LYS A 175 9.83 12.04 12.86
N GLY A 176 9.09 12.28 11.78
CA GLY A 176 9.56 12.99 10.59
C GLY A 176 9.79 14.48 10.80
N ASN A 177 10.31 15.10 9.75
CA ASN A 177 10.65 16.51 9.68
C ASN A 177 9.40 17.38 9.45
N ARG A 178 9.58 18.70 9.55
CA ARG A 178 8.49 19.67 9.34
C ARG A 178 7.81 19.51 7.98
N GLU A 179 8.57 19.32 6.91
CA GLU A 179 8.03 19.17 5.54
C GLU A 179 7.22 17.88 5.37
N GLU A 180 7.67 16.79 5.99
CA GLU A 180 6.97 15.51 5.98
C GLU A 180 5.63 15.64 6.70
N ARG A 181 5.61 16.26 7.89
CA ARG A 181 4.35 16.55 8.61
C ARG A 181 3.42 17.49 7.84
N MET A 182 3.98 18.51 7.18
CA MET A 182 3.22 19.45 6.36
C MET A 182 2.53 18.78 5.18
N THR A 183 3.14 17.71 4.65
CA THR A 183 2.54 16.90 3.60
C THR A 183 1.53 15.90 4.19
N LEU A 184 1.91 15.18 5.25
CA LEU A 184 1.12 14.12 5.88
C LEU A 184 -0.15 14.60 6.59
N ILE A 185 -0.25 15.88 6.95
CA ILE A 185 -1.51 16.43 7.51
C ILE A 185 -2.66 16.41 6.47
N ARG A 186 -2.33 16.35 5.17
CA ARG A 186 -3.27 16.26 4.05
C ARG A 186 -3.50 14.82 3.58
N ASP A 187 -2.94 13.84 4.30
CA ASP A 187 -3.04 12.44 3.94
C ASP A 187 -4.51 11.97 3.87
N PRO A 188 -4.91 11.11 2.93
CA PRO A 188 -6.28 10.61 2.86
C PRO A 188 -6.71 9.81 4.10
N CYS A 189 -5.75 9.22 4.83
CA CYS A 189 -6.02 8.42 6.01
C CYS A 189 -6.08 9.28 7.29
N LYS A 190 -7.24 9.31 7.96
CA LYS A 190 -7.45 10.03 9.22
C LYS A 190 -6.49 9.61 10.34
N VAL A 191 -6.01 8.36 10.32
CA VAL A 191 -5.07 7.85 11.33
C VAL A 191 -3.71 8.54 11.21
N VAL A 192 -3.24 8.77 9.98
CA VAL A 192 -1.99 9.48 9.69
C VAL A 192 -2.13 10.96 10.09
N GLN A 193 -3.23 11.60 9.72
CA GLN A 193 -3.51 12.99 10.13
C GLN A 193 -3.49 13.17 11.65
N ARG A 194 -4.12 12.25 12.39
CA ARG A 194 -4.09 12.24 13.86
C ARG A 194 -2.67 12.04 14.41
N ALA A 195 -1.88 11.17 13.79
CA ALA A 195 -0.49 10.94 14.19
C ALA A 195 0.37 12.21 14.03
N VAL A 196 0.14 13.02 12.98
CA VAL A 196 0.84 14.30 12.79
C VAL A 196 0.57 15.24 13.98
N LEU A 197 -0.71 15.37 14.38
CA LEU A 197 -1.10 16.22 15.52
C LEU A 197 -0.59 15.71 16.88
N GLN A 198 -0.33 14.40 16.99
CA GLN A 198 0.22 13.76 18.19
C GLN A 198 1.75 13.76 18.23
N SER A 199 2.42 14.20 17.17
CA SER A 199 3.89 14.23 17.13
C SER A 199 4.44 15.09 18.28
N PRO A 200 5.41 14.58 19.07
CA PRO A 200 6.04 15.37 20.12
C PRO A 200 6.88 16.53 19.57
N ARG A 201 7.21 16.49 18.27
CA ARG A 201 8.03 17.48 17.55
C ARG A 201 7.21 18.55 16.85
N ILE A 202 5.87 18.55 17.01
CA ILE A 202 5.01 19.57 16.42
C ILE A 202 5.23 20.93 17.09
N THR A 203 5.43 21.95 16.26
CA THR A 203 5.63 23.34 16.69
C THR A 203 4.35 24.16 16.55
N ASP A 204 4.21 25.22 17.34
CA ASP A 204 3.01 26.07 17.29
C ASP A 204 2.82 26.73 15.92
N ARG A 205 3.92 27.07 15.22
CA ARG A 205 3.89 27.62 13.85
C ARG A 205 3.31 26.63 12.83
N GLU A 206 3.55 25.34 13.01
CA GLU A 206 2.95 24.31 12.15
C GLU A 206 1.44 24.22 12.40
N VAL A 207 1.03 24.25 13.67
CA VAL A 207 -0.39 24.21 14.04
C VAL A 207 -1.15 25.43 13.54
N GLU A 208 -0.55 26.62 13.63
CA GLU A 208 -1.09 27.85 13.03
C GLU A 208 -1.33 27.69 11.53
N ALA A 209 -0.37 27.11 10.82
CA ALA A 209 -0.49 26.83 9.39
C ALA A 209 -1.60 25.81 9.11
N PHE A 210 -1.69 24.72 9.89
CA PHE A 210 -2.74 23.72 9.74
C PHE A 210 -4.14 24.33 9.95
N ALA A 211 -4.32 25.13 11.00
CA ALA A 211 -5.60 25.79 11.28
C ALA A 211 -6.05 26.74 10.16
N ALA A 212 -5.11 27.35 9.42
CA ALA A 212 -5.42 28.25 8.32
C ALA A 212 -5.72 27.56 6.97
N MET A 213 -5.43 26.26 6.84
CA MET A 213 -5.59 25.54 5.57
C MET A 213 -7.04 25.15 5.27
N ALA A 214 -7.57 25.65 4.16
CA ALA A 214 -8.94 25.35 3.69
C ALA A 214 -9.08 23.97 3.00
N ASN A 215 -7.97 23.26 2.79
CA ASN A 215 -7.95 21.92 2.16
C ASN A 215 -7.80 20.78 3.16
N LEU A 216 -7.83 21.05 4.46
CA LEU A 216 -7.82 20.01 5.49
C LEU A 216 -9.23 19.49 5.78
N ASN A 217 -9.26 18.26 6.30
CA ASN A 217 -10.50 17.62 6.73
C ASN A 217 -11.02 18.27 8.02
N ASP A 218 -12.34 18.31 8.18
CA ASP A 218 -13.02 18.92 9.31
C ASP A 218 -12.64 18.26 10.66
N GLU A 219 -12.43 16.95 10.67
CA GLU A 219 -11.94 16.18 11.82
C GLU A 219 -10.56 16.66 12.31
N VAL A 220 -9.67 17.09 11.40
CA VAL A 220 -8.35 17.61 11.78
C VAL A 220 -8.50 18.93 12.52
N LEU A 221 -9.33 19.83 11.98
CA LEU A 221 -9.64 21.12 12.61
C LEU A 221 -10.32 20.91 13.97
N ARG A 222 -11.16 19.88 14.08
CA ARG A 222 -11.78 19.47 15.35
C ARG A 222 -10.75 19.02 16.38
N LEU A 223 -9.82 18.15 16.00
CA LEU A 223 -8.73 17.69 16.88
C LEU A 223 -7.84 18.86 17.33
N ILE A 224 -7.57 19.83 16.44
CA ILE A 224 -6.83 21.03 16.80
C ILE A 224 -7.59 21.83 17.87
N ALA A 225 -8.89 22.06 17.66
CA ALA A 225 -9.71 22.85 18.57
C ALA A 225 -9.95 22.18 19.94
N MET A 226 -10.01 20.85 19.99
CA MET A 226 -10.15 20.09 21.23
C MET A 226 -8.84 20.07 22.06
N SER A 227 -7.70 20.36 21.45
CA SER A 227 -6.41 20.39 22.13
C SER A 227 -6.22 21.67 22.92
N ARG A 228 -6.29 21.56 24.26
CA ARG A 228 -5.99 22.69 25.17
C ARG A 228 -4.59 23.27 24.95
N LYS A 229 -3.62 22.47 24.49
CA LYS A 229 -2.26 22.97 24.17
C LYS A 229 -2.31 23.98 23.03
N PHE A 230 -3.03 23.66 21.95
CA PHE A 230 -3.08 24.49 20.75
C PHE A 230 -3.99 25.71 20.94
N MET A 231 -5.09 25.55 21.68
CA MET A 231 -6.04 26.63 21.95
C MET A 231 -5.50 27.76 22.86
N LYS A 232 -4.37 27.55 23.54
CA LYS A 232 -3.67 28.65 24.24
C LYS A 232 -3.14 29.71 23.27
N ASN A 233 -2.88 29.33 22.02
CA ASN A 233 -2.41 30.25 21.00
C ASN A 233 -3.62 30.92 20.31
N TYR A 234 -3.77 32.23 20.53
CA TYR A 234 -4.85 33.02 19.94
C TYR A 234 -4.86 32.98 18.41
N THR A 235 -3.69 32.90 17.76
CA THR A 235 -3.58 32.82 16.29
C THR A 235 -4.23 31.55 15.76
N VAL A 236 -4.10 30.41 16.47
CA VAL A 236 -4.74 29.15 16.09
C VAL A 236 -6.27 29.30 16.16
N MET A 237 -6.78 29.84 17.27
CA MET A 237 -8.22 30.10 17.43
C MET A 237 -8.75 31.03 16.33
N ARG A 238 -8.05 32.13 16.06
CA ARG A 238 -8.40 33.09 15.00
C ARG A 238 -8.40 32.43 13.62
N ASN A 239 -7.42 31.58 13.32
CA ASN A 239 -7.34 30.87 12.05
C ASN A 239 -8.50 29.88 11.89
N LEU A 240 -8.82 29.11 12.94
CA LEU A 240 -9.98 28.22 12.95
C LEU A 240 -11.29 28.98 12.67
N MET A 241 -11.49 30.14 13.28
CA MET A 241 -12.70 30.95 13.07
C MET A 241 -12.84 31.49 11.64
N ASN A 242 -11.72 31.72 10.94
CA ASN A 242 -11.72 32.25 9.58
C ASN A 242 -11.69 31.15 8.50
N ASN A 243 -11.57 29.88 8.89
CA ASN A 243 -11.47 28.76 7.96
C ASN A 243 -12.85 28.25 7.53
N PRO A 244 -13.16 28.17 6.23
CA PRO A 244 -14.46 27.69 5.72
C PRO A 244 -14.80 26.24 6.12
N LYS A 245 -13.78 25.41 6.39
CA LYS A 245 -13.95 23.99 6.71
C LYS A 245 -14.05 23.72 8.21
N SER A 246 -13.90 24.75 9.06
CA SER A 246 -14.06 24.58 10.50
C SER A 246 -15.49 24.20 10.86
N PRO A 247 -15.69 23.11 11.63
CA PRO A 247 -17.00 22.71 12.11
C PRO A 247 -17.75 23.85 12.84
N LEU A 248 -19.06 23.96 12.59
CA LEU A 248 -19.88 25.05 13.13
C LEU A 248 -20.04 24.97 14.65
N ASP A 249 -20.17 23.76 15.19
CA ASP A 249 -20.21 23.47 16.63
C ASP A 249 -19.01 24.06 17.37
N ILE A 250 -17.82 23.94 16.78
CA ILE A 250 -16.57 24.46 17.35
C ILE A 250 -16.53 25.98 17.24
N THR A 251 -16.78 26.52 16.05
CA THR A 251 -16.66 27.96 15.81
C THR A 251 -17.66 28.76 16.65
N LEU A 252 -18.88 28.27 16.84
CA LEU A 252 -19.86 28.90 17.74
C LEU A 252 -19.40 28.86 19.21
N HIS A 253 -18.76 27.78 19.64
CA HIS A 253 -18.21 27.68 21.00
C HIS A 253 -17.03 28.63 21.24
N LEU A 254 -16.20 28.86 20.21
CA LEU A 254 -15.04 29.75 20.28
C LEU A 254 -15.39 31.24 20.11
N LEU A 255 -16.53 31.55 19.51
CA LEU A 255 -16.97 32.92 19.20
C LEU A 255 -16.89 33.91 20.38
N PRO A 256 -17.30 33.56 21.62
CA PRO A 256 -17.20 34.47 22.77
C PRO A 256 -15.75 34.78 23.17
N SER A 257 -14.77 33.96 22.79
CA SER A 257 -13.37 34.13 23.14
C SER A 257 -12.61 35.08 22.20
N LEU A 258 -13.25 35.56 21.12
CA LEU A 258 -12.65 36.51 20.19
C LEU A 258 -12.55 37.93 20.74
N ASN A 259 -11.47 38.62 20.36
CA ASN A 259 -11.28 40.04 20.65
C ASN A 259 -12.23 40.91 19.82
N GLU A 260 -12.50 42.14 20.27
CA GLU A 260 -13.42 43.07 19.61
C GLU A 260 -13.06 43.34 18.14
N HIS A 261 -11.76 43.50 17.85
CA HIS A 261 -11.26 43.76 16.51
C HIS A 261 -11.54 42.59 15.55
N ASP A 262 -11.15 41.38 15.93
CA ASP A 262 -11.37 40.19 15.08
C ASP A 262 -12.85 39.83 14.96
N LEU A 263 -13.65 40.06 16.01
CA LEU A 263 -15.10 39.89 15.94
C LEU A 263 -15.72 40.81 14.88
N LYS A 264 -15.24 42.06 14.78
CA LYS A 264 -15.66 43.01 13.74
C LYS A 264 -15.23 42.57 12.33
N LEU A 265 -14.04 41.98 12.18
CA LEU A 265 -13.60 41.44 10.89
C LEU A 265 -14.46 40.23 10.47
N LEU A 266 -14.80 39.37 11.43
CA LEU A 266 -15.59 38.17 11.21
C LEU A 266 -17.00 38.48 10.66
N THR A 267 -17.63 39.59 11.07
CA THR A 267 -18.96 39.97 10.57
C THR A 267 -18.97 40.33 9.08
N THR A 268 -17.82 40.75 8.54
CA THR A 268 -17.66 41.11 7.12
C THR A 268 -17.13 39.96 6.26
N ASN A 269 -16.61 38.90 6.88
CA ASN A 269 -15.98 37.80 6.18
C ASN A 269 -17.04 36.94 5.45
N LYS A 270 -16.89 36.76 4.13
CA LYS A 270 -17.77 35.93 3.30
C LYS A 270 -17.30 34.48 3.17
N ASN A 271 -16.10 34.16 3.68
CA ASN A 271 -15.51 32.83 3.59
C ASN A 271 -15.95 31.89 4.73
N ILE A 272 -16.87 32.33 5.61
CA ILE A 272 -17.35 31.56 6.75
C ILE A 272 -18.83 31.21 6.61
N PRO A 273 -19.35 30.19 7.32
CA PRO A 273 -20.77 29.86 7.32
C PRO A 273 -21.65 31.04 7.74
N GLU A 274 -22.81 31.18 7.08
CA GLU A 274 -23.69 32.33 7.32
C GLU A 274 -24.19 32.42 8.77
N THR A 275 -24.49 31.26 9.34
CA THR A 275 -24.89 31.12 10.75
C THR A 275 -23.85 31.67 11.71
N LEU A 276 -22.56 31.47 11.44
CA LEU A 276 -21.47 32.01 12.24
C LEU A 276 -21.41 33.54 12.12
N ARG A 277 -21.57 34.06 10.90
CA ARG A 277 -21.57 35.50 10.62
C ARG A 277 -22.75 36.23 11.27
N THR A 278 -23.97 35.66 11.23
CA THR A 278 -25.14 36.22 11.92
C THR A 278 -24.93 36.22 13.44
N SER A 279 -24.39 35.12 13.98
CA SER A 279 -24.09 35.00 15.42
C SER A 279 -23.04 36.01 15.87
N ALA A 280 -22.00 36.23 15.06
CA ALA A 280 -20.96 37.24 15.30
C ALA A 280 -21.54 38.66 15.32
N ASN A 281 -22.43 39.01 14.38
CA ASN A 281 -23.11 40.30 14.35
C ASN A 281 -23.96 40.53 15.61
N ARG A 282 -24.71 39.50 16.03
CA ARG A 282 -25.52 39.54 17.25
C ARG A 282 -24.66 39.79 18.49
N LEU A 283 -23.56 39.06 18.63
CA LEU A 283 -22.63 39.21 19.74
C LEU A 283 -21.96 40.59 19.74
N GLN A 284 -21.55 41.10 18.57
CA GLN A 284 -20.95 42.42 18.44
C GLN A 284 -21.92 43.53 18.90
N PHE A 285 -23.19 43.45 18.51
CA PHE A 285 -24.21 44.41 18.94
C PHE A 285 -24.44 44.35 20.45
N GLN A 286 -24.51 43.14 21.03
CA GLN A 286 -24.63 42.96 22.48
C GLN A 286 -23.46 43.59 23.24
N ARG A 287 -22.21 43.36 22.80
CA ARG A 287 -21.02 43.95 23.44
C ARG A 287 -20.99 45.48 23.36
N LYS A 288 -21.41 46.06 22.23
CA LYS A 288 -21.51 47.52 22.10
C LYS A 288 -22.53 48.11 23.07
N LYS A 289 -23.73 47.52 23.13
CA LYS A 289 -24.79 47.97 24.04
C LYS A 289 -24.35 47.95 25.51
N VAL A 290 -23.64 46.89 25.93
CA VAL A 290 -23.12 46.78 27.30
C VAL A 290 -22.04 47.84 27.60
N ARG A 291 -21.28 48.29 26.60
CA ARG A 291 -20.23 49.31 26.78
C ARG A 291 -20.77 50.74 26.81
N GLU A 292 -21.97 50.96 26.26
CA GLU A 292 -22.66 52.26 26.22
C GLU A 292 -23.58 52.48 27.44
N GLN A 293 -23.73 51.46 28.30
CA GLN A 293 -24.47 51.49 29.56
C GLN A 293 -23.51 51.63 30.74
#